data_AF-A0A947XUK8-F1
#
_entry.id   AF-A0A947XUK8-F1
#
_cell.length_a   1.000
_cell.length_b   1.000
_cell.length_c   1.000
_cell.angle_alpha   90.00
_cell.angle_beta   90.00
_cell.angle_gamma   90.00
#
_symmetry.space_group_name_H-M   'P 1'
#
loop_
_entity.id
_entity.type
_entity.pdbx_description
1 polymer ?
#
loop_
_entity_poly.entity_id
_entity_poly.type
_entity_poly.pdbx_seq_one_letter_code
_entity_poly.pdbx_strand_id
1 'polypeptide(L)'
;MTTSEAILRLEILPASRLSCLAGDGLGSVLGGVCFSHPAQPLDAGELPLLAVDMRLPQGEEAICEIWHCAEPLASGRHGPIRYRQGETLLYGCISLDEIAPQDARAPLQAITEAAYLAIFELLEARGYHTVLRVWNYFSAINRESHAMERYRQFNIGRQDAFLALGRSLVDKVPAACALGTAGGGLHIAFLATRADVASVENPRQLSAYHYPSQYGPRSPTFARAGLAWLGGR
;
A
#
# COMPACT_ATOMS: atom_id res chain seq x y z
N MET A 1 -27.02 16.62 19.37
CA MET A 1 -25.55 16.66 19.30
C MET A 1 -25.11 15.37 18.63
N THR A 2 -24.96 15.38 17.31
CA THR A 2 -24.35 14.28 16.57
C THR A 2 -22.85 14.32 16.87
N THR A 3 -22.31 13.26 17.47
CA THR A 3 -20.87 13.04 17.52
C THR A 3 -20.36 13.10 16.09
N SER A 4 -19.44 14.03 15.79
CA SER A 4 -18.77 14.09 14.50
C SER A 4 -18.11 12.74 14.25
N GLU A 5 -18.61 12.00 13.27
CA GLU A 5 -18.08 10.68 12.92
C GLU A 5 -16.82 10.89 12.09
N ALA A 6 -15.72 10.25 12.49
CA ALA A 6 -14.45 10.39 11.78
C ALA A 6 -14.61 9.87 10.33
N ILE A 7 -14.22 10.69 9.35
CA ILE A 7 -14.31 10.36 7.91
C ILE A 7 -13.56 9.08 7.53
N LEU A 8 -12.48 8.76 8.25
CA LEU A 8 -11.66 7.58 8.06
C LEU A 8 -11.45 6.89 9.42
N ARG A 9 -11.75 5.60 9.50
CA ARG A 9 -11.58 4.78 10.70
C ARG A 9 -10.87 3.49 10.36
N LEU A 10 -9.94 3.08 11.22
CA LEU A 10 -9.30 1.77 11.14
C LEU A 10 -9.96 0.80 12.12
N GLU A 11 -10.31 -0.38 11.64
CA GLU A 11 -10.80 -1.50 12.44
C GLU A 11 -9.84 -2.69 12.25
N ILE A 12 -9.37 -3.26 13.37
CA ILE A 12 -8.61 -4.51 13.36
C ILE A 12 -9.53 -5.59 13.90
N LEU A 13 -9.79 -6.62 13.11
CA LEU A 13 -10.74 -7.67 13.43
C LEU A 13 -10.19 -9.06 13.05
N PRO A 14 -10.60 -10.13 13.73
CA PRO A 14 -10.33 -11.50 13.28
C PRO A 14 -10.84 -11.75 11.87
N ALA A 15 -10.07 -12.43 11.02
CA ALA A 15 -10.48 -12.75 9.65
C ALA A 15 -11.77 -13.58 9.60
N SER A 16 -12.05 -14.36 10.64
CA SER A 16 -13.32 -15.08 10.83
C SER A 16 -14.54 -14.17 10.90
N ARG A 17 -14.36 -12.88 11.24
CA ARG A 17 -15.40 -11.85 11.34
C ARG A 17 -15.55 -11.04 10.04
N LEU A 18 -14.67 -11.23 9.05
CA LEU A 18 -14.76 -10.52 7.77
C LEU A 18 -16.05 -10.86 7.02
N SER A 19 -16.44 -12.13 7.02
CA SER A 19 -17.71 -12.60 6.44
C SER A 19 -18.94 -12.04 7.18
N CYS A 20 -18.78 -11.64 8.45
CA CYS A 20 -19.82 -11.02 9.24
C CYS A 20 -20.01 -9.52 8.94
N LEU A 21 -19.17 -8.89 8.11
CA LEU A 21 -19.36 -7.48 7.70
C LEU A 21 -20.60 -7.26 6.80
N ALA A 22 -21.41 -8.29 6.56
CA ALA A 22 -22.60 -8.27 5.71
C ALA A 22 -23.55 -7.09 5.97
N GLY A 23 -24.19 -6.59 4.90
CA GLY A 23 -25.16 -5.49 4.96
C GLY A 23 -24.51 -4.10 4.96
N ASP A 24 -25.01 -3.19 5.80
CA ASP A 24 -24.57 -1.79 5.89
C ASP A 24 -23.07 -1.63 6.22
N GLY A 25 -22.46 -2.63 6.88
CA GLY A 25 -21.03 -2.65 7.21
C GLY A 25 -20.13 -2.59 5.98
N LEU A 26 -20.47 -3.37 4.93
CA LEU A 26 -19.78 -3.35 3.64
C LEU A 26 -19.89 -1.98 2.92
N GLY A 27 -20.96 -1.23 3.17
CA GLY A 27 -21.14 0.11 2.58
C GLY A 27 -20.00 1.06 2.93
N SER A 28 -19.51 0.97 4.18
CA SER A 28 -18.45 1.82 4.72
C SER A 28 -17.03 1.32 4.44
N VAL A 29 -16.83 0.06 4.03
CA VAL A 29 -15.47 -0.51 3.85
C VAL A 29 -14.77 0.16 2.68
N LEU A 30 -13.74 0.95 2.93
CA LEU A 30 -12.91 1.55 1.89
C LEU A 30 -11.89 0.55 1.32
N GLY A 31 -11.34 -0.33 2.16
CA GLY A 31 -10.39 -1.38 1.75
C GLY A 31 -9.65 -1.98 2.92
N GLY A 32 -8.68 -2.86 2.68
CA GLY A 32 -7.96 -3.49 3.79
C GLY A 32 -6.97 -4.58 3.40
N VAL A 33 -6.32 -5.12 4.44
CA VAL A 33 -5.33 -6.18 4.33
C VAL A 33 -5.60 -7.23 5.40
N CYS A 34 -5.69 -8.50 5.00
CA CYS A 34 -5.79 -9.64 5.89
C CYS A 34 -4.46 -10.40 5.95
N PHE A 35 -4.03 -10.72 7.15
CA PHE A 35 -2.78 -11.38 7.48
C PHE A 35 -3.05 -12.78 8.04
N SER A 36 -2.51 -13.78 7.38
CA SER A 36 -2.59 -15.18 7.82
C SER A 36 -1.39 -15.96 7.31
N HIS A 37 -1.12 -17.13 7.90
CA HIS A 37 -0.16 -18.09 7.37
C HIS A 37 -0.75 -19.52 7.36
N PRO A 38 -0.88 -20.16 6.18
CA PRO A 38 -0.70 -19.57 4.84
C PRO A 38 -1.71 -18.43 4.58
N ALA A 39 -1.41 -17.56 3.60
CA ALA A 39 -2.40 -16.59 3.11
C ALA A 39 -3.66 -17.31 2.64
N GLN A 40 -4.83 -16.86 3.12
CA GLN A 40 -6.11 -17.40 2.69
C GLN A 40 -6.73 -16.52 1.61
N PRO A 41 -7.27 -17.10 0.50
CA PRO A 41 -8.03 -16.34 -0.47
C PRO A 41 -9.23 -15.65 0.19
N LEU A 42 -9.47 -14.39 -0.20
CA LEU A 42 -10.61 -13.61 0.29
C LEU A 42 -11.69 -13.58 -0.79
N ASP A 43 -12.89 -14.03 -0.46
CA ASP A 43 -14.07 -13.80 -1.30
C ASP A 43 -14.67 -12.43 -0.96
N ALA A 44 -14.12 -11.39 -1.57
CA ALA A 44 -14.44 -10.00 -1.27
C ALA A 44 -15.12 -9.26 -2.44
N GLY A 45 -15.49 -9.99 -3.51
CA GLY A 45 -16.04 -9.40 -4.73
C GLY A 45 -15.16 -8.28 -5.30
N GLU A 46 -15.73 -7.08 -5.43
CA GLU A 46 -15.03 -5.89 -5.94
C GLU A 46 -14.32 -5.06 -4.85
N LEU A 47 -14.30 -5.53 -3.60
CA LEU A 47 -13.59 -4.81 -2.54
C LEU A 47 -12.07 -4.93 -2.70
N PRO A 48 -11.33 -3.83 -2.47
CA PRO A 48 -9.87 -3.85 -2.51
C PRO A 48 -9.30 -4.42 -1.21
N LEU A 49 -9.42 -5.74 -1.04
CA LEU A 49 -8.79 -6.49 0.05
C LEU A 49 -7.58 -7.28 -0.46
N LEU A 50 -6.48 -7.22 0.31
CA LEU A 50 -5.29 -8.06 0.11
C LEU A 50 -5.28 -9.22 1.11
N ALA A 51 -4.87 -10.40 0.64
CA ALA A 51 -4.43 -11.50 1.49
C ALA A 51 -2.90 -11.54 1.49
N VAL A 52 -2.28 -11.34 2.65
CA VAL A 52 -0.82 -11.29 2.79
C VAL A 52 -0.35 -12.47 3.65
N ASP A 53 0.60 -13.23 3.12
CA ASP A 53 1.15 -14.41 3.79
C ASP A 53 2.12 -14.00 4.89
N MET A 54 1.64 -13.92 6.12
CA MET A 54 2.39 -13.42 7.26
C MET A 54 2.25 -14.36 8.45
N ARG A 55 3.41 -14.81 8.97
CA ARG A 55 3.45 -15.64 10.18
C ARG A 55 2.98 -14.82 11.37
N LEU A 56 2.02 -15.38 12.09
CA LEU A 56 1.46 -14.79 13.29
C LEU A 56 2.15 -15.39 14.54
N PRO A 57 2.17 -14.68 15.67
CA PRO A 57 2.59 -15.25 16.94
C PRO A 57 1.80 -16.54 17.26
N GLN A 58 2.42 -17.46 18.00
CA GLN A 58 1.79 -18.73 18.33
C GLN A 58 0.50 -18.51 19.13
N GLY A 59 -0.60 -19.10 18.66
CA GLY A 59 -1.91 -19.01 19.32
C GLY A 59 -2.78 -17.84 18.83
N GLU A 60 -2.24 -16.96 17.98
CA GLU A 60 -3.01 -15.88 17.35
C GLU A 60 -3.76 -16.39 16.12
N GLU A 61 -4.98 -15.90 15.93
CA GLU A 61 -5.77 -16.18 14.73
C GLU A 61 -5.47 -15.16 13.61
N ALA A 62 -5.87 -15.49 12.39
CA ALA A 62 -5.78 -14.57 11.26
C ALA A 62 -6.52 -13.26 11.55
N ILE A 63 -5.92 -12.13 11.17
CA ILE A 63 -6.47 -10.78 11.42
C ILE A 63 -6.61 -10.00 10.12
N CYS A 64 -7.53 -9.05 10.09
CA CYS A 64 -7.70 -8.09 9.02
C CYS A 64 -7.62 -6.66 9.57
N GLU A 65 -6.85 -5.84 8.88
CA GLU A 65 -6.84 -4.38 8.99
C GLU A 65 -7.83 -3.82 7.95
N ILE A 66 -8.97 -3.32 8.39
CA ILE A 66 -10.04 -2.79 7.54
C ILE A 66 -10.17 -1.28 7.73
N TRP A 67 -10.07 -0.55 6.63
CA TRP A 67 -10.31 0.88 6.58
C TRP A 67 -11.76 1.14 6.22
N HIS A 68 -12.43 1.94 7.04
CA HIS A 68 -13.80 2.40 6.84
C HIS A 68 -13.80 3.88 6.48
N CYS A 69 -14.75 4.27 5.63
CA CYS A 69 -15.00 5.65 5.26
C CYS A 69 -16.50 5.97 5.38
N ALA A 70 -16.80 7.15 5.93
CA ALA A 70 -18.18 7.63 6.09
C ALA A 70 -18.77 8.21 4.78
N GLU A 71 -17.95 8.36 3.74
CA GLU A 71 -18.39 8.87 2.44
C GLU A 71 -19.18 7.80 1.66
N PRO A 72 -20.07 8.19 0.74
CA PRO A 72 -20.59 7.27 -0.27
C PRO A 72 -19.45 6.73 -1.14
N LEU A 73 -19.33 5.40 -1.21
CA LEU A 73 -18.20 4.73 -1.86
C LEU A 73 -18.58 4.04 -3.17
N ALA A 74 -17.73 4.19 -4.19
CA ALA A 74 -17.81 3.46 -5.45
C ALA A 74 -16.56 2.59 -5.66
N SER A 75 -16.75 1.33 -6.04
CA SER A 75 -15.68 0.43 -6.41
C SER A 75 -15.32 0.56 -7.89
N GLY A 76 -14.09 0.23 -8.24
CA GLY A 76 -13.65 0.16 -9.63
C GLY A 76 -12.34 -0.60 -9.81
N ARG A 77 -11.94 -0.73 -11.07
CA ARG A 77 -10.69 -1.35 -11.49
C ARG A 77 -9.93 -0.44 -12.45
N HIS A 78 -8.61 -0.48 -12.37
CA HIS A 78 -7.70 0.19 -13.31
C HIS A 78 -6.48 -0.71 -13.53
N GLY A 79 -6.42 -1.35 -14.70
CA GLY A 79 -5.45 -2.40 -14.97
C GLY A 79 -5.49 -3.49 -13.87
N PRO A 80 -4.37 -3.79 -13.20
CA PRO A 80 -4.31 -4.80 -12.13
C PRO A 80 -4.83 -4.30 -10.76
N ILE A 81 -5.21 -3.02 -10.65
CA ILE A 81 -5.61 -2.41 -9.38
C ILE A 81 -7.11 -2.57 -9.16
N ARG A 82 -7.49 -3.11 -8.00
CA ARG A 82 -8.84 -2.93 -7.44
C ARG A 82 -8.80 -1.73 -6.51
N TYR A 83 -9.79 -0.86 -6.60
CA TYR A 83 -9.88 0.30 -5.73
C TYR A 83 -11.31 0.60 -5.33
N ARG A 84 -11.45 1.37 -4.25
CA ARG A 84 -12.72 1.96 -3.85
C ARG A 84 -12.47 3.40 -3.43
N GLN A 85 -13.41 4.27 -3.78
CA GLN A 85 -13.23 5.71 -3.66
C GLN A 85 -14.49 6.41 -3.17
N GLY A 86 -14.31 7.47 -2.37
CA GLY A 86 -15.33 8.45 -1.99
C GLY A 86 -15.02 9.83 -2.57
N GLU A 87 -15.54 10.90 -2.00
CA GLU A 87 -15.25 12.27 -2.45
C GLU A 87 -13.84 12.74 -2.05
N THR A 88 -13.35 12.33 -0.88
CA THR A 88 -12.05 12.77 -0.37
C THR A 88 -11.01 11.69 -0.51
N LEU A 89 -11.40 10.42 -0.29
CA LEU A 89 -10.47 9.32 -0.10
C LEU A 89 -10.56 8.27 -1.20
N LEU A 90 -9.43 7.63 -1.50
CA LEU A 90 -9.35 6.44 -2.33
C LEU A 90 -8.43 5.42 -1.66
N TYR A 91 -8.87 4.18 -1.59
CA TYR A 91 -8.02 3.04 -1.24
C TYR A 91 -7.90 2.13 -2.44
N GLY A 92 -6.68 1.66 -2.72
CA GLY A 92 -6.44 0.69 -3.77
C GLY A 92 -5.46 -0.39 -3.33
N CYS A 93 -5.57 -1.53 -3.99
CA CYS A 93 -4.64 -2.63 -3.82
C CYS A 93 -4.28 -3.30 -5.15
N ILE A 94 -3.06 -3.80 -5.21
CA ILE A 94 -2.49 -4.50 -6.37
C ILE A 94 -1.68 -5.70 -5.88
N SER A 95 -1.81 -6.82 -6.59
CA SER A 95 -1.01 -8.04 -6.39
C SER A 95 -0.44 -8.44 -7.75
N LEU A 96 0.88 -8.55 -7.84
CA LEU A 96 1.58 -8.99 -9.05
C LEU A 96 2.48 -10.17 -8.71
N ASP A 97 2.40 -11.21 -9.54
CA ASP A 97 3.36 -12.30 -9.50
C ASP A 97 4.70 -11.86 -10.12
N GLU A 98 5.80 -12.43 -9.63
CA GLU A 98 7.12 -12.19 -10.20
C GLU A 98 7.25 -12.90 -11.55
N ILE A 99 7.17 -12.10 -12.62
CA ILE A 99 7.40 -12.55 -14.00
C ILE A 99 8.77 -12.05 -14.43
N ALA A 100 9.59 -12.93 -15.02
CA ALA A 100 10.89 -12.54 -15.54
C ALA A 100 10.71 -11.54 -16.70
N PRO A 101 11.33 -10.33 -16.64
CA PRO A 101 11.27 -9.37 -17.73
C PRO A 101 12.11 -9.86 -18.91
N GLN A 102 11.88 -9.28 -20.10
CA GLN A 102 12.69 -9.57 -21.29
C GLN A 102 14.04 -8.83 -21.29
N ASP A 103 14.29 -7.95 -20.31
CA ASP A 103 15.53 -7.19 -20.16
C ASP A 103 16.38 -7.71 -18.99
N ALA A 104 17.47 -7.00 -18.69
CA ALA A 104 18.44 -7.39 -17.66
C ALA A 104 18.02 -7.08 -16.22
N ARG A 105 16.84 -6.47 -15.99
CA ARG A 105 16.38 -6.12 -14.64
C ARG A 105 15.99 -7.37 -13.86
N ALA A 106 16.15 -7.31 -12.54
CA ALA A 106 15.60 -8.36 -11.67
C ALA A 106 14.06 -8.36 -11.75
N PRO A 107 13.39 -9.52 -11.67
CA PRO A 107 11.93 -9.62 -11.74
C PRO A 107 11.22 -8.69 -10.75
N LEU A 108 11.65 -8.70 -9.48
CA LEU A 108 11.09 -7.83 -8.44
C LEU A 108 11.23 -6.33 -8.76
N GLN A 109 12.37 -5.91 -9.33
CA GLN A 109 12.58 -4.53 -9.76
C GLN A 109 11.56 -4.15 -10.84
N ALA A 110 11.43 -4.96 -11.89
CA ALA A 110 10.54 -4.69 -13.02
C ALA A 110 9.06 -4.63 -12.60
N ILE A 111 8.59 -5.61 -11.80
CA ILE A 111 7.19 -5.60 -11.34
C ILE A 111 6.92 -4.49 -10.34
N THR A 112 7.91 -4.06 -9.55
CA THR A 112 7.74 -2.93 -8.63
C THR A 112 7.56 -1.64 -9.41
N GLU A 113 8.38 -1.42 -10.44
CA GLU A 113 8.24 -0.27 -11.32
C GLU A 113 6.86 -0.24 -12.00
N ALA A 114 6.45 -1.35 -12.60
CA ALA A 114 5.14 -1.47 -13.23
C ALA A 114 3.97 -1.23 -12.25
N ALA A 115 4.07 -1.74 -11.03
CA ALA A 115 3.05 -1.53 -10.00
C ALA A 115 2.91 -0.05 -9.61
N TYR A 116 4.03 0.64 -9.37
CA TYR A 116 4.00 2.06 -8.99
C TYR A 116 3.53 2.94 -10.15
N LEU A 117 3.92 2.64 -11.40
CA LEU A 117 3.39 3.32 -12.58
C LEU A 117 1.86 3.19 -12.68
N ALA A 118 1.32 1.97 -12.57
CA ALA A 118 -0.12 1.74 -12.59
C ALA A 118 -0.86 2.47 -11.45
N ILE A 119 -0.25 2.55 -10.25
CA ILE A 119 -0.82 3.32 -9.13
C ILE A 119 -0.90 4.80 -9.50
N PHE A 120 0.19 5.37 -10.03
CA PHE A 120 0.22 6.78 -10.40
C PHE A 120 -0.75 7.12 -11.54
N GLU A 121 -0.88 6.24 -12.54
CA GLU A 121 -1.86 6.38 -13.63
C GLU A 121 -3.30 6.37 -13.10
N LEU A 122 -3.64 5.45 -12.19
CA LEU A 122 -4.95 5.43 -11.54
C LEU A 122 -5.22 6.74 -10.78
N LEU A 123 -4.25 7.20 -9.99
CA LEU A 123 -4.39 8.41 -9.19
C LEU A 123 -4.62 9.65 -10.05
N GLU A 124 -3.91 9.76 -11.18
CA GLU A 124 -4.13 10.81 -12.17
C GLU A 124 -5.52 10.69 -12.82
N ALA A 125 -5.89 9.49 -13.30
CA ALA A 125 -7.17 9.25 -13.95
C ALA A 125 -8.38 9.50 -13.05
N ARG A 126 -8.22 9.40 -11.72
CA ARG A 126 -9.28 9.64 -10.73
C ARG A 126 -9.16 10.99 -10.02
N GLY A 127 -8.13 11.77 -10.29
CA GLY A 127 -7.92 13.08 -9.67
C GLY A 127 -7.64 13.01 -8.17
N TYR A 128 -6.87 12.03 -7.71
CA TYR A 128 -6.34 11.94 -6.34
C TYR A 128 -4.85 12.24 -6.37
N HIS A 129 -4.49 13.51 -6.18
CA HIS A 129 -3.14 13.98 -6.46
C HIS A 129 -2.12 13.62 -5.36
N THR A 130 -2.59 13.27 -4.16
CA THR A 130 -1.73 13.04 -3.00
C THR A 130 -1.92 11.65 -2.42
N VAL A 131 -0.81 10.94 -2.18
CA VAL A 131 -0.81 9.63 -1.50
C VAL A 131 -0.60 9.86 0.00
N LEU A 132 -1.50 9.35 0.82
CA LEU A 132 -1.42 9.38 2.28
C LEU A 132 -0.46 8.33 2.81
N ARG A 133 -0.64 7.08 2.35
CA ARG A 133 0.03 5.92 2.93
C ARG A 133 0.20 4.81 1.90
N VAL A 134 1.34 4.13 1.93
CA VAL A 134 1.61 2.94 1.09
C VAL A 134 2.13 1.80 1.96
N TRP A 135 1.61 0.60 1.76
CA TRP A 135 2.10 -0.62 2.39
C TRP A 135 2.59 -1.56 1.30
N ASN A 136 3.83 -2.05 1.42
CA ASN A 136 4.44 -2.95 0.46
C ASN A 136 4.78 -4.28 1.14
N TYR A 137 4.36 -5.39 0.54
CA TYR A 137 4.58 -6.73 1.05
C TYR A 137 5.15 -7.59 -0.07
N PHE A 138 6.27 -8.26 0.19
CA PHE A 138 6.85 -9.19 -0.77
C PHE A 138 7.72 -10.23 -0.07
N SER A 139 7.83 -11.41 -0.68
CA SER A 139 8.48 -12.55 -0.03
C SER A 139 10.00 -12.38 0.01
N ALA A 140 10.61 -12.99 1.05
CA ALA A 140 12.06 -13.09 1.19
C ALA A 140 12.82 -11.74 1.06
N ILE A 141 12.31 -10.68 1.70
CA ILE A 141 12.81 -9.30 1.59
C ILE A 141 14.33 -9.13 1.72
N ASN A 142 14.98 -9.92 2.60
CA ASN A 142 16.43 -9.87 2.84
C ASN A 142 17.24 -10.89 2.03
N ARG A 143 16.59 -11.74 1.23
CA ARG A 143 17.31 -12.74 0.44
C ARG A 143 18.04 -12.05 -0.70
N GLU A 144 19.26 -12.49 -0.97
CA GLU A 144 19.98 -12.12 -2.18
C GLU A 144 19.45 -12.91 -3.39
N SER A 145 19.19 -12.21 -4.48
CA SER A 145 18.96 -12.78 -5.80
C SER A 145 19.49 -11.82 -6.86
N HIS A 146 19.85 -12.30 -8.05
CA HIS A 146 20.38 -11.42 -9.11
C HIS A 146 21.52 -10.49 -8.62
N ALA A 147 22.41 -11.05 -7.78
CA ALA A 147 23.54 -10.35 -7.15
C ALA A 147 23.18 -9.17 -6.22
N MET A 148 21.94 -9.09 -5.73
CA MET A 148 21.50 -8.00 -4.87
C MET A 148 20.40 -8.43 -3.90
N GLU A 149 20.39 -7.87 -2.69
CA GLU A 149 19.27 -8.02 -1.75
C GLU A 149 17.95 -7.57 -2.39
N ARG A 150 16.89 -8.37 -2.22
CA ARG A 150 15.56 -8.09 -2.79
C ARG A 150 14.97 -6.75 -2.36
N TYR A 151 15.18 -6.32 -1.11
CA TYR A 151 14.77 -4.98 -0.67
C TYR A 151 15.39 -3.85 -1.52
N ARG A 152 16.63 -4.02 -1.95
CA ARG A 152 17.32 -3.05 -2.81
C ARG A 152 16.76 -3.08 -4.24
N GLN A 153 16.44 -4.26 -4.77
CA GLN A 153 15.74 -4.39 -6.06
C GLN A 153 14.39 -3.66 -6.06
N PHE A 154 13.60 -3.85 -4.99
CA PHE A 154 12.34 -3.13 -4.78
C PHE A 154 12.55 -1.61 -4.74
N ASN A 155 13.56 -1.11 -4.01
CA ASN A 155 13.84 0.33 -3.94
C ASN A 155 14.22 0.92 -5.30
N ILE A 156 14.95 0.18 -6.14
CA ILE A 156 15.27 0.61 -7.51
C ILE A 156 13.99 0.75 -8.32
N GLY A 157 13.18 -0.31 -8.42
CA GLY A 157 11.95 -0.28 -9.22
C GLY A 157 10.98 0.81 -8.78
N ARG A 158 10.86 1.03 -7.46
CA ARG A 158 10.06 2.13 -6.91
C ARG A 158 10.62 3.49 -7.33
N GLN A 159 11.93 3.72 -7.20
CA GLN A 159 12.51 5.02 -7.56
C GLN A 159 12.44 5.28 -9.07
N ASP A 160 12.64 4.26 -9.90
CA ASP A 160 12.53 4.34 -11.35
C ASP A 160 11.11 4.78 -11.77
N ALA A 161 10.06 4.25 -11.14
CA ALA A 161 8.68 4.68 -11.38
C ALA A 161 8.41 6.15 -10.99
N PHE A 162 8.96 6.61 -9.87
CA PHE A 162 8.87 8.03 -9.48
C PHE A 162 9.56 8.94 -10.51
N LEU A 163 10.77 8.55 -10.95
CA LEU A 163 11.55 9.29 -11.94
C LEU A 163 10.85 9.35 -13.30
N ALA A 164 10.28 8.24 -13.75
CA ALA A 164 9.58 8.14 -15.04
C ALA A 164 8.42 9.15 -15.18
N LEU A 165 7.76 9.50 -14.07
CA LEU A 165 6.67 10.47 -14.05
C LEU A 165 7.06 11.84 -13.46
N GLY A 166 8.36 12.11 -13.29
CA GLY A 166 8.85 13.37 -12.73
C GLY A 166 8.34 13.68 -11.32
N ARG A 167 7.96 12.66 -10.54
CA ARG A 167 7.48 12.83 -9.17
C ARG A 167 8.64 13.14 -8.22
N SER A 168 8.34 13.92 -7.17
CA SER A 168 9.36 14.26 -6.17
C SER A 168 9.86 13.02 -5.44
N LEU A 169 11.18 12.90 -5.31
CA LEU A 169 11.85 11.87 -4.52
C LEU A 169 12.15 12.32 -3.08
N VAL A 170 11.90 13.60 -2.78
CA VAL A 170 12.28 14.28 -1.53
C VAL A 170 11.09 15.13 -1.05
N ASP A 171 10.95 15.29 0.26
CA ASP A 171 9.97 16.11 1.00
C ASP A 171 8.47 15.81 0.78
N LYS A 172 8.03 15.53 -0.45
CA LYS A 172 6.63 15.25 -0.83
C LYS A 172 6.41 13.77 -1.11
N VAL A 173 6.95 12.93 -0.25
CA VAL A 173 6.86 11.46 -0.34
C VAL A 173 5.88 10.94 0.71
N PRO A 174 5.08 9.90 0.40
CA PRO A 174 4.09 9.40 1.32
C PRO A 174 4.74 8.69 2.51
N ALA A 175 4.00 8.58 3.61
CA ALA A 175 4.35 7.61 4.64
C ALA A 175 4.27 6.20 4.05
N ALA A 176 5.23 5.33 4.36
CA ALA A 176 5.18 3.97 3.84
C ALA A 176 5.81 2.93 4.78
N CYS A 177 5.56 1.66 4.48
CA CYS A 177 6.36 0.53 4.96
C CYS A 177 6.66 -0.47 3.82
N ALA A 178 7.69 -1.29 4.03
CA ALA A 178 7.99 -2.45 3.21
C ALA A 178 8.32 -3.61 4.15
N LEU A 179 7.59 -4.72 4.04
CA LEU A 179 7.66 -5.85 4.96
C LEU A 179 7.83 -7.16 4.20
N GLY A 180 8.63 -8.07 4.77
CA GLY A 180 8.79 -9.42 4.26
C GLY A 180 7.57 -10.29 4.53
N THR A 181 7.19 -11.11 3.55
CA THR A 181 6.15 -12.14 3.68
C THR A 181 6.74 -13.55 3.69
N ALA A 182 5.95 -14.52 4.17
CA ALA A 182 6.32 -15.93 4.14
C ALA A 182 6.27 -16.54 2.72
N GLY A 183 5.50 -15.94 1.82
CA GLY A 183 5.32 -16.37 0.43
C GLY A 183 4.60 -15.31 -0.40
N GLY A 184 4.34 -15.64 -1.67
CA GLY A 184 3.66 -14.75 -2.62
C GLY A 184 4.58 -13.80 -3.38
N GLY A 185 3.97 -13.07 -4.32
CA GLY A 185 4.61 -12.05 -5.14
C GLY A 185 4.68 -10.69 -4.44
N LEU A 186 4.52 -9.62 -5.22
CA LEU A 186 4.44 -8.25 -4.72
C LEU A 186 2.99 -7.86 -4.46
N HIS A 187 2.69 -7.45 -3.24
CA HIS A 187 1.40 -6.89 -2.85
C HIS A 187 1.60 -5.45 -2.36
N ILE A 188 0.81 -4.52 -2.90
CA ILE A 188 0.83 -3.12 -2.48
C ILE A 188 -0.60 -2.68 -2.17
N ALA A 189 -0.78 -2.11 -0.99
CA ALA A 189 -1.97 -1.34 -0.64
C ALA A 189 -1.60 0.14 -0.53
N PHE A 190 -2.53 1.03 -0.84
CA PHE A 190 -2.32 2.46 -0.70
C PHE A 190 -3.61 3.19 -0.38
N LEU A 191 -3.46 4.30 0.34
CA LEU A 191 -4.49 5.27 0.62
C LEU A 191 -4.08 6.60 -0.01
N ALA A 192 -4.98 7.21 -0.76
CA ALA A 192 -4.80 8.50 -1.43
C ALA A 192 -5.94 9.45 -1.09
N THR A 193 -5.71 10.73 -1.31
CA THR A 193 -6.63 11.81 -0.94
C THR A 193 -6.58 12.97 -1.94
N ARG A 194 -7.66 13.75 -1.96
CA ARG A 194 -7.71 15.08 -2.58
C ARG A 194 -7.26 16.19 -1.64
N ALA A 195 -7.15 15.92 -0.34
CA ALA A 195 -6.65 16.86 0.65
C ALA A 195 -5.11 17.01 0.58
N ASP A 196 -4.61 18.08 1.17
CA ASP A 196 -3.17 18.25 1.36
C ASP A 196 -2.64 17.31 2.45
N VAL A 197 -1.41 16.83 2.24
CA VAL A 197 -0.71 15.94 3.17
C VAL A 197 0.65 16.53 3.48
N ALA A 198 0.91 16.77 4.76
CA ALA A 198 2.23 17.16 5.25
C ALA A 198 3.05 15.92 5.61
N SER A 199 4.18 15.72 4.95
CA SER A 199 5.15 14.70 5.32
C SER A 199 5.87 15.10 6.62
N VAL A 200 5.96 14.16 7.55
CA VAL A 200 6.59 14.37 8.86
C VAL A 200 7.82 13.47 8.95
N GLU A 201 8.97 14.09 9.26
CA GLU A 201 10.24 13.40 9.48
C GLU A 201 10.61 13.32 10.97
N ASN A 202 11.50 12.40 11.33
CA ASN A 202 11.98 12.23 12.70
C ASN A 202 13.34 12.92 12.87
N PRO A 203 13.47 13.97 13.71
CA PRO A 203 14.73 14.71 13.88
C PRO A 203 15.92 13.86 14.36
N ARG A 204 15.67 12.65 14.89
CA ARG A 204 16.69 11.71 15.37
C ARG A 204 17.04 10.62 14.36
N GLN A 205 16.43 10.63 13.17
CA GLN A 205 16.69 9.67 12.11
C GLN A 205 16.95 10.42 10.81
N LEU A 206 17.99 9.99 10.08
CA LEU A 206 18.18 10.46 8.71
C LEU A 206 16.93 10.15 7.88
N SER A 207 16.50 11.10 7.06
CA SER A 207 15.40 10.85 6.12
C SER A 207 15.77 9.72 5.16
N ALA A 208 14.81 8.85 4.87
CA ALA A 208 15.09 7.60 4.16
C ALA A 208 15.69 7.83 2.76
N TYR A 209 15.22 8.88 2.08
CA TYR A 209 15.69 9.30 0.76
C TYR A 209 17.06 9.99 0.77
N HIS A 210 17.68 10.17 1.95
CA HIS A 210 19.05 10.65 2.12
C HIS A 210 20.01 9.54 2.61
N TYR A 211 19.57 8.28 2.66
CA TYR A 211 20.42 7.18 3.11
C TYR A 211 21.65 7.02 2.20
N PRO A 212 22.84 6.75 2.78
CA PRO A 212 24.07 6.55 2.01
C PRO A 212 24.01 5.27 1.16
N SER A 213 24.82 5.24 0.11
CA SER A 213 24.87 4.17 -0.90
C SER A 213 25.21 2.77 -0.34
N GLN A 214 25.76 2.69 0.87
CA GLN A 214 25.96 1.41 1.57
C GLN A 214 24.65 0.61 1.76
N TYR A 215 23.51 1.29 1.78
CA TYR A 215 22.18 0.69 1.92
C TYR A 215 21.53 0.30 0.58
N GLY A 216 22.20 0.56 -0.55
CA GLY A 216 21.73 0.19 -1.87
C GLY A 216 21.97 1.28 -2.92
N PRO A 217 21.86 0.95 -4.21
CA PRO A 217 22.09 1.90 -5.31
C PRO A 217 21.03 3.01 -5.36
N ARG A 218 19.80 2.73 -4.91
CA ARG A 218 18.73 3.72 -4.71
C ARG A 218 18.29 3.70 -3.25
N SER A 219 18.20 4.88 -2.64
CA SER A 219 17.69 5.07 -1.30
C SER A 219 16.19 4.77 -1.23
N PRO A 220 15.66 4.28 -0.10
CA PRO A 220 14.21 4.17 0.08
C PRO A 220 13.53 5.55 0.00
N THR A 221 12.37 5.62 -0.66
CA THR A 221 11.60 6.86 -0.85
C THR A 221 10.32 6.83 -0.02
N PHE A 222 10.35 7.35 1.21
CA PHE A 222 9.17 7.48 2.08
C PHE A 222 9.39 8.49 3.22
N ALA A 223 8.29 9.02 3.75
CA ALA A 223 8.27 9.86 4.95
C ALA A 223 8.01 9.05 6.23
N ARG A 224 8.46 9.53 7.39
CA ARG A 224 8.26 8.81 8.67
C ARG A 224 6.78 8.77 9.09
N ALA A 225 6.04 9.83 8.84
CA ALA A 225 4.59 9.89 8.99
C ALA A 225 3.97 10.86 7.98
N GLY A 226 2.65 10.80 7.82
CA GLY A 226 1.87 11.73 7.01
C GLY A 226 0.74 12.32 7.85
N LEU A 227 0.57 13.63 7.77
CA LEU A 227 -0.50 14.36 8.45
C LEU A 227 -1.45 14.93 7.41
N ALA A 228 -2.74 14.66 7.55
CA ALA A 228 -3.77 15.15 6.66
C ALA A 228 -4.97 15.64 7.45
N TRP A 229 -5.61 16.69 6.94
CA TRP A 229 -6.84 17.24 7.48
C TRP A 229 -7.98 16.79 6.59
N LEU A 230 -8.49 15.61 6.89
CA LEU A 230 -9.64 15.03 6.24
C LEU A 230 -10.85 15.56 7.00
N GLY A 231 -11.62 16.49 6.41
CA GLY A 231 -12.75 17.12 7.10
C GLY A 231 -13.69 16.09 7.73
N GLY A 232 -14.26 16.40 8.90
CA GLY A 232 -15.36 15.66 9.52
C GLY A 232 -16.59 16.56 9.54
N ARG A 233 -17.77 16.00 9.25
CA ARG A 233 -19.06 16.69 9.48
C ARG A 233 -19.41 16.67 10.95
#